data_AF-A0AB40CJC8-F1
#
_entry.id   AF-A0AB40CJC8-F1
#
_cell.length_a   1.000
_cell.length_b   1.000
_cell.length_c   1.000
_cell.angle_alpha   90.00
_cell.angle_beta   90.00
_cell.angle_gamma   90.00
#
_symmetry.space_group_name_H-M   'P 1'
#
loop_
_entity.id
_entity.type
_entity.pdbx_description
1 polymer ?
#
loop_
_entity_poly.entity_id
_entity_poly.type
_entity_poly.pdbx_seq_one_letter_code
_entity_poly.pdbx_strand_id
1 'polypeptide(L)'
;MAPGLRFRSKKKVIQQTQNNEQLGQPSTISEQNLPNEQVLQPHQVSVDVNSNDVATIIPPKRVRGPTRGLGLEKFIKGNNKMVIDIPKGKGRPVSEVQSAKLSSEIGLISRQFIPVPTKWKGMTNDDKNHAMERLKSKFEIDFDDTYIQSSVMSILSKLSRNQRYKLHLYYKSLPNDQEARQKPPSKFNLTQENWEALCDMFSNPEYKAKCEKNKTCRQKVKFPHNQGSKAFVASRYAMRNDEEEPNRMEFFKRTHYSEAKGWSNPMAQSDYEKMQELLSKPIEEGMEPRTIDSIVDEVLGTKAGYIKGLGYGPKPDKQTTSPTISKLSEKLKKTKRKLKQHKLNFELVRDHMQIMTQAMVGYGIQVPMPQFAASSEPSSPSMESLSSEGSD
;
A
#
# COMPACT_ATOMS: atom_id res chain seq x y z
N MET A 1 -34.20 -9.81 9.81
CA MET A 1 -33.40 -11.05 9.94
C MET A 1 -32.51 -11.18 8.71
N ALA A 2 -31.18 -11.22 8.91
CA ALA A 2 -30.18 -11.19 7.86
C ALA A 2 -29.74 -12.60 7.43
N PRO A 3 -29.41 -12.86 6.14
CA PRO A 3 -28.65 -14.04 5.75
C PRO A 3 -27.14 -13.71 5.69
N GLY A 4 -26.39 -14.22 6.66
CA GLY A 4 -24.93 -14.08 6.74
C GLY A 4 -24.19 -14.94 5.71
N LEU A 5 -23.26 -14.33 4.96
CA LEU A 5 -22.31 -15.07 4.12
C LEU A 5 -21.05 -15.41 4.93
N ARG A 6 -20.86 -16.72 5.18
CA ARG A 6 -19.71 -17.30 5.89
C ARG A 6 -18.43 -17.21 5.05
N PHE A 7 -17.37 -16.64 5.62
CA PHE A 7 -15.99 -16.87 5.19
C PHE A 7 -15.52 -18.23 5.73
N ARG A 8 -15.14 -19.15 4.84
CA ARG A 8 -14.62 -20.48 5.23
C ARG A 8 -13.13 -20.37 5.58
N SER A 9 -12.82 -20.34 6.88
CA SER A 9 -11.48 -20.58 7.43
C SER A 9 -11.12 -22.06 7.28
N LYS A 10 -9.90 -22.36 6.82
CA LYS A 10 -9.37 -23.74 6.79
C LYS A 10 -8.85 -24.10 8.18
N LYS A 11 -9.67 -24.76 9.01
CA LYS A 11 -9.18 -25.55 10.16
C LYS A 11 -8.52 -26.82 9.61
N LYS A 12 -7.23 -27.01 9.89
CA LYS A 12 -6.55 -28.30 9.71
C LYS A 12 -6.72 -29.07 11.02
N VAL A 13 -7.40 -30.20 10.95
CA VAL A 13 -7.61 -31.13 12.07
C VAL A 13 -6.28 -31.82 12.35
N ILE A 14 -5.79 -31.72 13.57
CA ILE A 14 -4.67 -32.51 14.11
C ILE A 14 -5.30 -33.79 14.66
N GLN A 15 -4.95 -34.94 14.11
CA GLN A 15 -5.20 -36.22 14.77
C GLN A 15 -4.11 -36.44 15.82
N GLN A 16 -4.55 -36.67 17.05
CA GLN A 16 -3.74 -37.17 18.15
C GLN A 16 -3.44 -38.65 17.88
N THR A 17 -2.17 -39.03 17.97
CA THR A 17 -1.76 -40.41 18.18
C THR A 17 -1.00 -40.43 19.51
N GLN A 18 -1.58 -41.11 20.51
CA GLN A 18 -0.92 -41.49 21.75
C GLN A 18 0.04 -42.66 21.48
N ASN A 19 1.18 -42.65 22.16
CA ASN A 19 2.01 -43.77 22.63
C ASN A 19 3.44 -43.24 22.84
N ASN A 20 4.24 -43.65 23.81
CA ASN A 20 4.08 -44.14 25.18
C ASN A 20 5.49 -43.94 25.79
N GLU A 21 5.58 -43.74 27.09
CA GLU A 21 6.81 -43.47 27.84
C GLU A 21 7.93 -44.51 27.60
N GLN A 22 9.20 -44.07 27.56
CA GLN A 22 10.27 -44.70 28.33
C GLN A 22 11.42 -43.73 28.67
N LEU A 23 11.91 -43.95 29.88
CA LEU A 23 12.77 -43.16 30.74
C LEU A 23 14.26 -43.37 30.42
N GLY A 24 15.09 -42.33 30.57
CA GLY A 24 16.55 -42.46 30.58
C GLY A 24 17.30 -41.12 30.56
N GLN A 25 17.63 -40.60 31.74
CA GLN A 25 18.65 -39.56 31.95
C GLN A 25 20.03 -40.21 32.23
N PRO A 26 21.10 -39.46 32.58
CA PRO A 26 21.85 -38.45 31.82
C PRO A 26 23.37 -38.77 31.81
N SER A 27 24.18 -38.09 30.98
CA SER A 27 25.64 -38.06 31.17
C SER A 27 26.25 -36.70 30.88
N THR A 28 27.05 -36.25 31.83
CA THR A 28 27.70 -34.95 32.05
C THR A 28 29.09 -34.80 31.40
N ILE A 29 29.38 -33.56 30.95
CA ILE A 29 30.61 -32.73 31.05
C ILE A 29 31.96 -33.28 30.53
N SER A 30 32.61 -32.51 29.62
CA SER A 30 33.96 -31.89 29.71
C SER A 30 34.41 -31.44 28.29
N GLU A 31 34.39 -30.16 27.92
CA GLU A 31 35.38 -29.08 28.12
C GLU A 31 36.54 -29.06 27.09
N GLN A 32 36.72 -27.86 26.49
CA GLN A 32 37.94 -27.23 25.96
C GLN A 32 38.23 -27.16 24.44
N ASN A 33 38.48 -25.89 24.04
CA ASN A 33 39.35 -25.35 22.98
C ASN A 33 38.72 -24.79 21.68
N LEU A 34 38.60 -23.45 21.66
CA LEU A 34 38.97 -22.60 20.51
C LEU A 34 40.52 -22.60 20.39
N PRO A 35 41.14 -22.44 19.20
CA PRO A 35 40.95 -21.22 18.41
C PRO A 35 41.03 -21.39 16.87
N ASN A 36 40.82 -20.24 16.23
CA ASN A 36 41.32 -19.79 14.93
C ASN A 36 40.36 -19.65 13.75
N GLU A 37 40.36 -18.38 13.32
CA GLU A 37 39.87 -17.73 12.14
C GLU A 37 40.44 -18.39 10.86
N GLN A 38 39.57 -18.96 10.02
CA GLN A 38 39.90 -19.23 8.63
C GLN A 38 38.72 -18.87 7.71
N VAL A 39 39.01 -17.90 6.86
CA VAL A 39 38.27 -17.44 5.68
C VAL A 39 37.96 -18.65 4.78
N LEU A 40 36.68 -18.87 4.45
CA LEU A 40 36.29 -19.80 3.39
C LEU A 40 35.40 -19.12 2.34
N GLN A 41 35.97 -19.05 1.14
CA GLN A 41 35.37 -18.64 -0.12
C GLN A 41 34.33 -19.66 -0.61
N PRO A 42 33.35 -19.24 -1.44
CA PRO A 42 32.24 -20.09 -1.85
C PRO A 42 32.65 -21.21 -2.82
N HIS A 43 32.21 -22.43 -2.48
CA HIS A 43 32.28 -23.62 -3.35
C HIS A 43 31.52 -23.40 -4.66
N GLN A 44 32.24 -23.52 -5.79
CA GLN A 44 31.67 -23.77 -7.10
C GLN A 44 31.33 -25.25 -7.21
N VAL A 45 30.06 -25.57 -7.49
CA VAL A 45 29.66 -26.92 -7.91
C VAL A 45 29.58 -26.92 -9.42
N SER A 46 30.48 -27.70 -10.02
CA SER A 46 30.59 -28.03 -11.43
C SER A 46 29.32 -28.72 -11.93
N VAL A 47 28.87 -28.35 -13.13
CA VAL A 47 27.72 -28.98 -13.80
C VAL A 47 28.27 -29.96 -14.82
N ASP A 48 28.24 -31.26 -14.51
CA ASP A 48 28.44 -32.30 -15.51
C ASP A 48 27.11 -32.60 -16.20
N VAL A 49 27.15 -32.49 -17.52
CA VAL A 49 26.04 -32.76 -18.44
C VAL A 49 25.94 -34.26 -18.66
N ASN A 50 24.80 -34.86 -18.34
CA ASN A 50 24.40 -36.11 -18.97
C ASN A 50 22.92 -36.06 -19.36
N SER A 51 22.68 -36.29 -20.66
CA SER A 51 21.38 -36.31 -21.32
C SER A 51 20.66 -37.61 -21.01
N ASN A 52 19.45 -37.50 -20.43
CA ASN A 52 18.23 -38.27 -20.73
C ASN A 52 17.36 -38.33 -19.47
N ASP A 53 16.42 -37.39 -19.34
CA ASP A 53 15.30 -37.57 -18.43
C ASP A 53 14.01 -37.08 -19.10
N VAL A 54 13.10 -38.03 -19.27
CA VAL A 54 11.75 -37.85 -19.79
C VAL A 54 11.02 -36.89 -18.85
N ALA A 55 10.72 -35.69 -19.33
CA ALA A 55 10.01 -34.66 -18.59
C ALA A 55 8.63 -35.19 -18.17
N THR A 56 8.47 -35.50 -16.89
CA THR A 56 7.15 -35.77 -16.30
C THR A 56 6.33 -34.48 -16.39
N ILE A 57 5.36 -34.45 -17.30
CA ILE A 57 4.46 -33.32 -17.52
C ILE A 57 3.56 -33.19 -16.29
N ILE A 58 3.96 -32.34 -15.33
CA ILE A 58 3.08 -31.94 -14.23
C ILE A 58 1.92 -31.15 -14.85
N PRO A 59 0.65 -31.62 -14.74
CA PRO A 59 -0.47 -30.92 -15.34
C PRO A 59 -0.59 -29.52 -14.73
N PRO A 60 -0.84 -28.48 -15.55
CA PRO A 60 -0.90 -27.11 -15.07
C PRO A 60 -2.00 -26.98 -14.01
N LYS A 61 -1.63 -26.45 -12.84
CA LYS A 61 -2.57 -26.19 -11.74
C LYS A 61 -3.75 -25.38 -12.28
N ARG A 62 -4.98 -25.84 -12.02
CA ARG A 62 -6.21 -25.09 -12.35
C ARG A 62 -6.20 -23.76 -11.60
N VAL A 63 -5.80 -22.70 -12.30
CA VAL A 63 -5.86 -21.33 -11.80
C VAL A 63 -7.17 -20.67 -12.24
N ARG A 64 -7.64 -19.70 -11.44
CA ARG A 64 -8.81 -18.90 -11.81
C ARG A 64 -8.48 -18.08 -13.05
N GLY A 65 -9.37 -18.13 -14.05
CA GLY A 65 -9.27 -17.30 -15.24
C GLY A 65 -9.50 -15.80 -14.98
N PRO A 66 -9.33 -14.94 -16.00
CA PRO A 66 -9.57 -13.51 -15.89
C PRO A 66 -10.97 -13.18 -15.35
N THR A 67 -11.09 -12.05 -14.64
CA THR A 67 -12.39 -11.57 -14.18
C THR A 67 -13.33 -11.28 -15.35
N ARG A 68 -14.59 -11.69 -15.19
CA ARG A 68 -15.69 -11.50 -16.16
C ARG A 68 -16.72 -10.46 -15.71
N GLY A 69 -16.43 -9.66 -14.67
CA GLY A 69 -17.37 -8.63 -14.17
C GLY A 69 -18.58 -9.17 -13.38
N LEU A 70 -18.89 -10.47 -13.47
CA LEU A 70 -20.05 -11.12 -12.84
C LEU A 70 -20.25 -10.79 -11.34
N GLY A 71 -19.16 -10.64 -10.58
CA GLY A 71 -19.26 -10.33 -9.16
C GLY A 71 -19.71 -8.90 -8.86
N LEU A 72 -19.48 -7.94 -9.77
CA LEU A 72 -19.99 -6.58 -9.67
C LEU A 72 -21.43 -6.53 -10.20
N GLU A 73 -21.71 -7.23 -11.31
CA GLU A 73 -23.07 -7.32 -11.87
C GLU A 73 -24.07 -7.89 -10.87
N LYS A 74 -23.71 -8.95 -10.15
CA LYS A 74 -24.56 -9.50 -9.08
C LYS A 74 -24.81 -8.52 -7.94
N PHE A 75 -23.85 -7.64 -7.65
CA PHE A 75 -24.00 -6.63 -6.59
C PHE A 75 -24.97 -5.52 -7.03
N ILE A 76 -24.86 -5.06 -8.27
CA ILE A 76 -25.69 -3.99 -8.82
C ILE A 76 -27.11 -4.50 -9.13
N LYS A 77 -27.30 -5.77 -9.50
CA LYS A 77 -28.63 -6.34 -9.80
C LYS A 77 -29.63 -6.29 -8.64
N GLY A 78 -29.20 -5.99 -7.41
CA GLY A 78 -30.07 -5.82 -6.25
C GLY A 78 -29.89 -4.51 -5.48
N ASN A 79 -28.99 -3.61 -5.92
CA ASN A 79 -28.63 -2.38 -5.21
C ASN A 79 -28.42 -1.23 -6.21
N ASN A 80 -28.36 0.00 -5.71
CA ASN A 80 -27.89 1.14 -6.51
C ASN A 80 -26.43 0.95 -6.96
N LYS A 81 -25.99 1.81 -7.91
CA LYS A 81 -24.59 1.88 -8.34
C LYS A 81 -23.68 1.98 -7.13
N MET A 82 -22.53 1.31 -7.19
CA MET A 82 -21.56 1.38 -6.10
C MET A 82 -20.90 2.76 -6.09
N VAL A 83 -21.07 3.50 -4.99
CA VAL A 83 -20.37 4.77 -4.75
C VAL A 83 -18.88 4.51 -4.60
N ILE A 84 -18.07 5.24 -5.34
CA ILE A 84 -16.61 5.20 -5.27
C ILE A 84 -16.12 6.54 -4.77
N ASP A 85 -15.66 6.56 -3.52
CA ASP A 85 -14.95 7.69 -2.94
C ASP A 85 -13.44 7.45 -2.98
N ILE A 86 -12.69 8.50 -3.34
CA ILE A 86 -11.22 8.48 -3.37
C ILE A 86 -10.72 9.67 -2.56
N PRO A 87 -10.39 9.47 -1.26
CA PRO A 87 -9.89 10.54 -0.41
C PRO A 87 -8.63 11.19 -0.98
N LYS A 88 -8.54 12.52 -0.87
CA LYS A 88 -7.38 13.30 -1.31
C LYS A 88 -6.08 12.73 -0.74
N GLY A 89 -5.05 12.66 -1.57
CA GLY A 89 -3.74 12.08 -1.23
C GLY A 89 -3.65 10.55 -1.25
N LYS A 90 -4.76 9.78 -1.28
CA LYS A 90 -4.73 8.32 -1.26
C LYS A 90 -4.66 7.68 -2.65
N GLY A 91 -5.28 8.29 -3.65
CA GLY A 91 -5.23 7.88 -5.07
C GLY A 91 -5.99 6.60 -5.41
N ARG A 92 -6.63 5.97 -4.41
CA ARG A 92 -7.50 4.79 -4.52
C ARG A 92 -8.56 4.83 -3.42
N PRO A 93 -9.69 4.12 -3.60
CA PRO A 93 -10.65 3.92 -2.51
C PRO A 93 -9.99 3.22 -1.33
N VAL A 94 -10.35 3.66 -0.13
CA VAL A 94 -9.90 3.08 1.15
C VAL A 94 -10.63 1.79 1.48
N SER A 95 -11.89 1.66 1.05
CA SER A 95 -12.64 0.41 1.18
C SER A 95 -12.02 -0.68 0.30
N GLU A 96 -11.71 -1.82 0.90
CA GLU A 96 -11.18 -2.99 0.19
C GLU A 96 -12.13 -3.45 -0.92
N VAL A 97 -13.43 -3.47 -0.64
CA VAL A 97 -14.46 -3.90 -1.59
C VAL A 97 -14.53 -2.93 -2.77
N GLN A 98 -14.65 -1.63 -2.51
CA GLN A 98 -14.70 -0.60 -3.57
C GLN A 98 -13.43 -0.65 -4.44
N SER A 99 -12.25 -0.68 -3.80
CA SER A 99 -10.95 -0.70 -4.49
C SER A 99 -10.77 -1.93 -5.37
N ALA A 100 -11.20 -3.11 -4.89
CA ALA A 100 -11.14 -4.36 -5.63
C ALA A 100 -12.12 -4.41 -6.81
N LYS A 101 -13.36 -3.95 -6.61
CA LYS A 101 -14.40 -3.91 -7.66
C LYS A 101 -14.04 -2.92 -8.75
N LEU A 102 -13.64 -1.70 -8.38
CA LEU A 102 -13.15 -0.68 -9.31
C LEU A 102 -11.96 -1.21 -10.13
N SER A 103 -10.93 -1.77 -9.48
CA SER A 103 -9.76 -2.30 -10.18
C SER A 103 -10.12 -3.46 -11.13
N SER A 104 -11.07 -4.31 -10.75
CA SER A 104 -11.54 -5.42 -11.57
C SER A 104 -12.27 -4.95 -12.83
N GLU A 105 -13.14 -3.95 -12.67
CA GLU A 105 -13.94 -3.38 -13.76
C GLU A 105 -13.07 -2.57 -14.72
N ILE A 106 -12.19 -1.69 -14.22
CA ILE A 106 -11.20 -0.98 -15.06
C ILE A 106 -10.33 -1.99 -15.81
N GLY A 107 -9.96 -3.10 -15.17
CA GLY A 107 -9.21 -4.15 -15.82
C GLY A 107 -9.98 -4.84 -16.95
N LEU A 108 -11.30 -5.00 -16.81
CA LEU A 108 -12.18 -5.56 -17.84
C LEU A 108 -12.35 -4.58 -19.01
N ILE A 109 -12.62 -3.30 -18.70
CA ILE A 109 -12.64 -2.19 -19.67
C ILE A 109 -11.36 -2.16 -20.49
N SER A 110 -10.20 -2.14 -19.82
CA SER A 110 -8.89 -2.12 -20.47
C SER A 110 -8.60 -3.31 -21.39
N ARG A 111 -9.30 -4.45 -21.24
CA ARG A 111 -9.08 -5.65 -22.05
C ARG A 111 -10.03 -5.76 -23.23
N GLN A 112 -11.27 -5.34 -23.06
CA GLN A 112 -12.37 -5.67 -23.97
C GLN A 112 -12.94 -4.46 -24.69
N PHE A 113 -12.72 -3.25 -24.18
CA PHE A 113 -13.53 -2.10 -24.56
C PHE A 113 -12.72 -0.88 -25.02
N ILE A 114 -11.41 -0.90 -24.82
CA ILE A 114 -10.50 0.13 -25.33
C ILE A 114 -9.29 -0.51 -26.00
N PRO A 115 -8.64 0.18 -26.95
CA PRO A 115 -7.41 -0.28 -27.57
C PRO A 115 -6.27 -0.41 -26.55
N VAL A 116 -5.27 -1.22 -26.89
CA VAL A 116 -4.04 -1.34 -26.11
C VAL A 116 -2.94 -0.53 -26.80
N PRO A 117 -2.68 0.74 -26.42
CA PRO A 117 -1.72 1.57 -27.14
C PRO A 117 -0.29 1.15 -26.83
N THR A 118 0.66 1.36 -27.74
CA THR A 118 2.11 1.13 -27.49
C THR A 118 2.64 1.99 -26.33
N LYS A 119 2.20 3.24 -26.25
CA LYS A 119 2.49 4.20 -25.16
C LYS A 119 1.17 4.77 -24.61
N TRP A 120 1.08 4.94 -23.29
CA TRP A 120 -0.13 5.49 -22.66
C TRP A 120 -0.51 6.89 -23.19
N LYS A 121 0.49 7.72 -23.51
CA LYS A 121 0.27 9.04 -24.10
C LYS A 121 -0.40 8.99 -25.48
N GLY A 122 -0.28 7.87 -26.21
CA GLY A 122 -0.95 7.65 -27.49
C GLY A 122 -2.40 7.18 -27.36
N MET A 123 -2.94 7.05 -26.14
CA MET A 123 -4.37 6.79 -25.95
C MET A 123 -5.17 8.07 -26.28
N THR A 124 -6.13 7.94 -27.18
CA THR A 124 -7.01 9.05 -27.57
C THR A 124 -7.85 9.52 -26.38
N ASN A 125 -8.38 10.74 -26.47
CA ASN A 125 -9.32 11.22 -25.44
C ASN A 125 -10.67 10.52 -25.56
N ASP A 126 -11.07 10.10 -26.76
CA ASP A 126 -12.32 9.35 -26.98
C ASP A 126 -12.27 7.97 -26.30
N ASP A 127 -11.16 7.24 -26.41
CA ASP A 127 -10.99 5.95 -25.71
C ASP A 127 -11.03 6.13 -24.18
N LYS A 128 -10.44 7.22 -23.69
CA LYS A 128 -10.46 7.57 -22.26
C LYS A 128 -11.88 7.90 -21.81
N ASN A 129 -12.63 8.66 -22.60
CA ASN A 129 -14.02 9.03 -22.33
C ASN A 129 -14.92 7.80 -22.35
N HIS A 130 -14.75 6.92 -23.34
CA HIS A 130 -15.45 5.63 -23.44
C HIS A 130 -15.21 4.73 -22.22
N ALA A 131 -13.98 4.72 -21.70
CA ALA A 131 -13.68 4.02 -20.46
C ALA A 131 -14.40 4.65 -19.25
N MET A 132 -14.46 5.98 -19.17
CA MET A 132 -15.15 6.70 -18.09
C MET A 132 -16.67 6.50 -18.15
N GLU A 133 -17.30 6.57 -19.32
CA GLU A 133 -18.73 6.30 -19.49
C GLU A 133 -19.10 4.88 -19.04
N ARG A 134 -18.28 3.88 -19.40
CA ARG A 134 -18.49 2.52 -18.90
C ARG A 134 -18.38 2.42 -17.39
N LEU A 135 -17.49 3.19 -16.75
CA LEU A 135 -17.43 3.24 -15.29
C LEU A 135 -18.67 3.93 -14.70
N LYS A 136 -19.12 5.06 -15.26
CA LYS A 136 -20.35 5.78 -14.84
C LYS A 136 -21.61 4.90 -14.94
N SER A 137 -21.63 3.91 -15.84
CA SER A 137 -22.78 2.98 -15.92
C SER A 137 -22.89 2.02 -14.73
N LYS A 138 -21.77 1.71 -14.04
CA LYS A 138 -21.72 0.73 -12.94
C LYS A 138 -21.42 1.33 -11.57
N PHE A 139 -20.80 2.51 -11.55
CA PHE A 139 -20.37 3.21 -10.36
C PHE A 139 -20.92 4.62 -10.32
N GLU A 140 -21.12 5.13 -9.12
CA GLU A 140 -21.32 6.55 -8.86
C GLU A 140 -19.95 7.14 -8.52
N ILE A 141 -19.38 7.88 -9.47
CA ILE A 141 -18.04 8.48 -9.39
C ILE A 141 -18.17 9.93 -9.83
N ASP A 142 -17.70 10.84 -8.99
CA ASP A 142 -17.52 12.24 -9.37
C ASP A 142 -16.30 12.36 -10.28
N PHE A 143 -16.55 12.48 -11.59
CA PHE A 143 -15.52 12.70 -12.59
C PHE A 143 -15.26 14.18 -12.86
N ASP A 144 -16.02 15.09 -12.24
CA ASP A 144 -15.80 16.53 -12.33
C ASP A 144 -14.66 16.94 -11.38
N ASP A 145 -14.44 16.18 -10.29
CA ASP A 145 -13.20 16.26 -9.52
C ASP A 145 -11.99 15.72 -10.30
N THR A 146 -11.13 16.66 -10.72
CA THR A 146 -9.85 16.41 -11.40
C THR A 146 -8.93 15.40 -10.69
N TYR A 147 -8.97 15.34 -9.36
CA TYR A 147 -8.19 14.41 -8.56
C TYR A 147 -8.73 12.97 -8.68
N ILE A 148 -10.05 12.80 -8.60
CA ILE A 148 -10.71 11.50 -8.75
C ILE A 148 -10.50 10.99 -10.18
N GLN A 149 -10.73 11.85 -11.19
CA GLN A 149 -10.48 11.53 -12.58
C GLN A 149 -9.02 11.09 -12.81
N SER A 150 -8.05 11.87 -12.30
CA SER A 150 -6.63 11.53 -12.39
C SER A 150 -6.28 10.21 -11.70
N SER A 151 -6.90 9.93 -10.56
CA SER A 151 -6.72 8.69 -9.80
C SER A 151 -7.23 7.47 -10.59
N VAL A 152 -8.45 7.55 -11.12
CA VAL A 152 -9.04 6.49 -11.97
C VAL A 152 -8.21 6.28 -13.23
N MET A 153 -7.80 7.35 -13.91
CA MET A 153 -6.94 7.29 -15.10
C MET A 153 -5.58 6.67 -14.82
N SER A 154 -4.98 6.94 -13.64
CA SER A 154 -3.73 6.30 -13.22
C SER A 154 -3.89 4.78 -13.06
N ILE A 155 -5.03 4.33 -12.52
CA ILE A 155 -5.35 2.90 -12.43
C ILE A 155 -5.50 2.29 -13.83
N LEU A 156 -6.25 2.95 -14.71
CA LEU A 156 -6.44 2.51 -16.10
C LEU A 156 -5.11 2.41 -16.86
N SER A 157 -4.26 3.44 -16.74
CA SER A 157 -2.91 3.47 -17.31
C SER A 157 -2.03 2.31 -16.83
N LYS A 158 -2.12 1.97 -15.53
CA LYS A 158 -1.41 0.81 -14.97
C LYS A 158 -1.94 -0.50 -15.54
N LEU A 159 -3.25 -0.66 -15.66
CA LEU A 159 -3.84 -1.90 -16.16
C LEU A 159 -3.65 -2.08 -17.67
N SER A 160 -3.66 -1.01 -18.45
CA SER A 160 -3.27 -1.00 -19.87
C SER A 160 -1.81 -1.43 -20.06
N ARG A 161 -0.88 -0.96 -19.21
CA ARG A 161 0.52 -1.46 -19.20
C ARG A 161 0.62 -2.95 -18.90
N ASN A 162 -0.12 -3.43 -17.89
CA ASN A 162 -0.17 -4.85 -17.57
C ASN A 162 -0.74 -5.68 -18.72
N GLN A 163 -1.68 -5.11 -19.46
CA GLN A 163 -2.26 -5.74 -20.63
C GLN A 163 -1.23 -5.87 -21.76
N ARG A 164 -0.50 -4.80 -22.08
CA ARG A 164 0.66 -4.89 -23.00
C ARG A 164 1.68 -5.95 -22.57
N TYR A 165 1.96 -6.07 -21.28
CA TYR A 165 2.89 -7.09 -20.80
C TYR A 165 2.39 -8.51 -21.08
N LYS A 166 1.09 -8.79 -20.93
CA LYS A 166 0.51 -10.09 -21.29
C LYS A 166 0.59 -10.37 -22.80
N LEU A 167 0.37 -9.34 -23.60
CA LEU A 167 0.55 -9.42 -25.06
C LEU A 167 2.00 -9.71 -25.44
N HIS A 168 2.96 -9.10 -24.73
CA HIS A 168 4.38 -9.39 -24.93
C HIS A 168 4.75 -10.83 -24.53
N LEU A 169 4.15 -11.37 -23.46
CA LEU A 169 4.32 -12.78 -23.10
C LEU A 169 3.76 -13.72 -24.18
N TYR A 170 2.59 -13.39 -24.73
CA TYR A 170 2.01 -14.14 -25.83
C TYR A 170 2.89 -14.07 -27.09
N TYR A 171 3.34 -12.88 -27.47
CA TYR A 171 4.31 -12.68 -28.55
C TYR A 171 5.56 -13.56 -28.38
N LYS A 172 6.14 -13.59 -27.17
CA LYS A 172 7.31 -14.43 -26.85
C LYS A 172 7.04 -15.94 -26.82
N SER A 173 5.78 -16.35 -26.70
CA SER A 173 5.43 -17.78 -26.74
C SER A 173 5.33 -18.33 -28.16
N LEU A 174 5.33 -17.45 -29.16
CA LEU A 174 5.35 -17.80 -30.58
C LEU A 174 6.80 -17.88 -31.07
N PRO A 175 7.10 -18.76 -32.03
CA PRO A 175 8.48 -19.09 -32.39
C PRO A 175 9.18 -17.97 -33.16
N ASN A 176 8.44 -17.19 -33.95
CA ASN A 176 9.01 -16.11 -34.77
C ASN A 176 8.05 -14.92 -34.89
N ASP A 177 8.59 -13.76 -35.31
CA ASP A 177 7.86 -12.50 -35.44
C ASP A 177 6.77 -12.54 -36.52
N GLN A 178 7.04 -13.21 -37.64
CA GLN A 178 6.10 -13.32 -38.76
C GLN A 178 4.83 -14.08 -38.34
N GLU A 179 4.99 -15.22 -37.68
CA GLU A 179 3.90 -16.01 -37.14
C GLU A 179 3.16 -15.25 -36.03
N ALA A 180 3.88 -14.49 -35.22
CA ALA A 180 3.26 -13.65 -34.20
C ALA A 180 2.30 -12.62 -34.80
N ARG A 181 2.68 -11.96 -35.91
CA ARG A 181 1.83 -10.99 -36.59
C ARG A 181 0.56 -11.60 -37.18
N GLN A 182 0.62 -12.83 -37.65
CA GLN A 182 -0.54 -13.53 -38.24
C GLN A 182 -1.53 -14.07 -37.20
N LYS A 183 -1.15 -14.13 -35.92
CA LYS A 183 -1.97 -14.73 -34.86
C LYS A 183 -2.31 -13.72 -33.75
N PRO A 184 -3.05 -12.62 -34.04
CA PRO A 184 -3.48 -11.69 -33.01
C PRO A 184 -4.33 -12.41 -31.94
N PRO A 185 -4.10 -12.15 -30.64
CA PRO A 185 -4.81 -12.85 -29.58
C PRO A 185 -6.27 -12.36 -29.47
N SER A 186 -7.22 -13.25 -29.76
CA SER A 186 -8.67 -12.98 -29.80
C SER A 186 -9.32 -12.52 -28.48
N LYS A 187 -8.65 -12.73 -27.35
CA LYS A 187 -9.18 -12.37 -26.01
C LYS A 187 -9.08 -10.87 -25.70
N PHE A 188 -8.48 -10.08 -26.58
CA PHE A 188 -8.23 -8.66 -26.39
C PHE A 188 -8.86 -7.84 -27.50
N ASN A 189 -9.27 -6.62 -27.18
CA ASN A 189 -9.74 -5.66 -28.15
C ASN A 189 -8.56 -5.09 -28.95
N LEU A 190 -8.12 -5.85 -29.96
CA LEU A 190 -7.01 -5.50 -30.83
C LEU A 190 -7.46 -5.52 -32.28
N THR A 191 -7.18 -4.43 -32.99
CA THR A 191 -7.16 -4.44 -34.45
C THR A 191 -5.85 -5.06 -34.93
N GLN A 192 -5.83 -5.56 -36.17
CA GLN A 192 -4.62 -6.10 -36.77
C GLN A 192 -3.49 -5.06 -36.80
N GLU A 193 -3.80 -3.83 -37.22
CA GLU A 193 -2.86 -2.70 -37.24
C GLU A 193 -2.25 -2.41 -35.86
N ASN A 194 -3.07 -2.39 -34.80
CA ASN A 194 -2.57 -2.17 -33.44
C ASN A 194 -1.69 -3.34 -32.97
N TRP A 195 -2.04 -4.57 -33.34
CA TRP A 195 -1.21 -5.73 -33.02
C TRP A 195 0.15 -5.67 -33.72
N GLU A 196 0.19 -5.30 -34.99
CA GLU A 196 1.43 -5.09 -35.74
C GLU A 196 2.31 -4.01 -35.12
N ALA A 197 1.72 -2.86 -34.73
CA ALA A 197 2.44 -1.81 -34.03
C ALA A 197 3.02 -2.27 -32.67
N LEU A 198 2.34 -3.19 -31.97
CA LEU A 198 2.86 -3.81 -30.75
C LEU A 198 4.00 -4.79 -31.06
N CYS A 199 3.89 -5.60 -32.12
CA CYS A 199 4.96 -6.48 -32.58
C CYS A 199 6.22 -5.69 -32.98
N ASP A 200 6.08 -4.55 -33.67
CA ASP A 200 7.19 -3.64 -33.98
C ASP A 200 7.88 -3.14 -32.72
N MET A 201 7.09 -2.75 -31.71
CA MET A 201 7.63 -2.33 -30.42
C MET A 201 8.35 -3.49 -29.70
N PHE A 202 7.82 -4.71 -29.75
CA PHE A 202 8.41 -5.87 -29.08
C PHE A 202 9.67 -6.41 -29.76
N SER A 203 9.74 -6.32 -31.09
CA SER A 203 10.88 -6.75 -31.89
C SER A 203 12.04 -5.74 -31.83
N ASN A 204 11.74 -4.46 -31.57
CA ASN A 204 12.71 -3.37 -31.46
C ASN A 204 13.86 -3.68 -30.45
N PRO A 205 15.13 -3.62 -30.89
CA PRO A 205 16.30 -3.87 -30.03
C PRO A 205 16.40 -2.97 -28.79
N GLU A 206 16.08 -1.68 -28.89
CA GLU A 206 16.10 -0.76 -27.74
C GLU A 206 15.06 -1.13 -26.68
N TYR A 207 13.87 -1.55 -27.13
CA TYR A 207 12.82 -2.02 -26.24
C TYR A 207 13.25 -3.31 -25.52
N LYS A 208 13.89 -4.24 -26.23
CA LYS A 208 14.46 -5.47 -25.65
C LYS A 208 15.53 -5.16 -24.62
N ALA A 209 16.47 -4.27 -24.93
CA ALA A 209 17.52 -3.83 -24.00
C ALA A 209 16.92 -3.17 -22.74
N LYS A 210 15.89 -2.33 -22.91
CA LYS A 210 15.16 -1.73 -21.79
C LYS A 210 14.43 -2.78 -20.94
N CYS A 211 13.83 -3.79 -21.56
CA CYS A 211 13.18 -4.88 -20.85
C CYS A 211 14.17 -5.69 -20.00
N GLU A 212 15.37 -5.99 -20.53
CA GLU A 212 16.38 -6.73 -19.77
C GLU A 212 16.90 -5.91 -18.58
N LYS A 213 17.20 -4.62 -18.78
CA LYS A 213 17.53 -3.70 -17.68
C LYS A 213 16.44 -3.69 -16.60
N ASN A 214 15.17 -3.57 -16.99
CA ASN A 214 14.04 -3.59 -16.06
C ASN A 214 13.89 -4.92 -15.32
N LYS A 215 14.20 -6.05 -15.97
CA LYS A 215 14.20 -7.38 -15.36
C LYS A 215 15.29 -7.50 -14.31
N THR A 216 16.52 -7.05 -14.60
CA THR A 216 17.61 -6.97 -13.62
C THR A 216 17.26 -6.04 -12.45
N CYS A 217 16.65 -4.87 -12.71
CA CYS A 217 16.16 -3.99 -11.65
C CYS A 217 15.08 -4.65 -10.79
N ARG A 218 14.18 -5.44 -11.40
CA ARG A 218 13.12 -6.16 -10.70
C ARG A 218 13.68 -7.26 -9.80
N GLN A 219 14.75 -7.95 -10.22
CA GLN A 219 15.44 -8.94 -9.41
C GLN A 219 16.07 -8.34 -8.14
N LYS A 220 16.42 -7.05 -8.16
CA LYS A 220 16.97 -6.31 -7.00
C LYS A 220 15.91 -5.82 -6.00
N VAL A 221 14.62 -6.17 -6.17
CA VAL A 221 13.57 -5.81 -5.21
C VAL A 221 13.81 -6.53 -3.89
N LYS A 222 14.16 -5.76 -2.85
CA LYS A 222 14.53 -6.29 -1.53
C LYS A 222 13.36 -6.88 -0.74
N PHE A 223 12.18 -6.26 -0.81
CA PHE A 223 11.05 -6.61 0.05
C PHE A 223 9.80 -6.93 -0.78
N PRO A 224 9.55 -8.20 -1.12
CA PRO A 224 8.28 -8.61 -1.69
C PRO A 224 7.21 -8.63 -0.60
N HIS A 225 6.14 -7.85 -0.78
CA HIS A 225 5.02 -7.84 0.17
C HIS A 225 4.09 -9.05 -0.02
N ASN A 226 3.38 -9.43 1.04
CA ASN A 226 2.47 -10.57 1.07
C ASN A 226 0.97 -10.22 0.88
N GLN A 227 0.66 -8.95 0.60
CA GLN A 227 -0.73 -8.44 0.51
C GLN A 227 -1.53 -8.90 -0.73
N GLY A 228 -0.95 -9.72 -1.60
CA GLY A 228 -1.63 -10.19 -2.81
C GLY A 228 -2.14 -9.03 -3.69
N SER A 229 -3.41 -9.12 -4.12
CA SER A 229 -4.07 -8.08 -4.93
C SER A 229 -4.67 -6.94 -4.11
N LYS A 230 -4.57 -6.97 -2.78
CA LYS A 230 -5.11 -5.92 -1.92
C LYS A 230 -4.27 -4.65 -2.06
N ALA A 231 -4.95 -3.52 -2.28
CA ALA A 231 -4.27 -2.24 -2.38
C ALA A 231 -3.74 -1.82 -1.00
N PHE A 232 -2.52 -1.27 -0.93
CA PHE A 232 -1.89 -0.85 0.32
C PHE A 232 -2.73 0.19 1.09
N VAL A 233 -3.38 1.11 0.37
CA VAL A 233 -4.32 2.07 0.97
C VAL A 233 -5.44 1.37 1.73
N ALA A 234 -6.04 0.32 1.15
CA ALA A 234 -7.08 -0.46 1.80
C ALA A 234 -6.54 -1.36 2.92
N SER A 235 -5.31 -1.88 2.78
CA SER A 235 -4.63 -2.61 3.86
C SER A 235 -4.35 -1.73 5.06
N ARG A 236 -3.90 -0.49 4.85
CA ARG A 236 -3.67 0.49 5.92
C ARG A 236 -4.96 0.88 6.60
N TYR A 237 -5.99 1.19 5.82
CA TYR A 237 -7.28 1.58 6.37
C TYR A 237 -7.88 0.47 7.25
N ALA A 238 -7.73 -0.80 6.86
CA ALA A 238 -8.19 -1.95 7.65
C ALA A 238 -7.37 -2.20 8.94
N MET A 239 -6.25 -1.50 9.15
CA MET A 239 -5.43 -1.58 10.36
C MET A 239 -5.58 -0.36 11.27
N ARG A 240 -6.46 0.60 10.93
CA ARG A 240 -6.65 1.77 11.78
C ARG A 240 -7.30 1.35 13.09
N ASN A 241 -6.79 1.91 14.18
CA ASN A 241 -7.51 1.98 15.45
C ASN A 241 -8.22 3.32 15.43
N ASP A 242 -9.55 3.30 15.32
CA ASP A 242 -10.39 4.49 15.13
C ASP A 242 -9.93 5.36 13.95
N GLU A 243 -9.48 6.58 14.23
CA GLU A 243 -8.99 7.53 13.23
C GLU A 243 -7.47 7.55 13.06
N GLU A 244 -6.72 6.81 13.87
CA GLU A 244 -5.26 6.84 13.81
C GLU A 244 -4.72 5.93 12.69
N GLU A 245 -3.78 6.44 11.90
CA GLU A 245 -3.12 5.65 10.87
C GLU A 245 -2.16 4.64 11.51
N PRO A 246 -2.11 3.39 11.02
CA PRO A 246 -1.18 2.40 11.56
C PRO A 246 0.25 2.92 11.42
N ASN A 247 1.04 2.77 12.49
CA ASN A 247 2.42 3.18 12.45
C ASN A 247 3.19 2.38 11.38
N ARG A 248 4.20 3.02 10.79
CA ARG A 248 4.89 2.48 9.61
C ARG A 248 5.62 1.18 9.89
N MET A 249 6.12 0.99 11.11
CA MET A 249 6.81 -0.23 11.52
C MET A 249 5.85 -1.42 11.62
N GLU A 250 4.69 -1.25 12.25
CA GLU A 250 3.62 -2.26 12.31
C GLU A 250 3.09 -2.59 10.93
N PHE A 251 2.87 -1.57 10.10
CA PHE A 251 2.44 -1.79 8.72
C PHE A 251 3.49 -2.58 7.92
N PHE A 252 4.78 -2.31 8.13
CA PHE A 252 5.86 -3.09 7.53
C PHE A 252 5.79 -4.56 7.94
N LYS A 253 5.66 -4.85 9.25
CA LYS A 253 5.45 -6.23 9.74
C LYS A 253 4.22 -6.86 9.12
N ARG A 254 3.07 -6.20 9.12
CA ARG A 254 1.82 -6.75 8.56
C ARG A 254 1.93 -7.14 7.08
N THR A 255 2.74 -6.39 6.32
CA THR A 255 2.89 -6.57 4.87
C THR A 255 4.04 -7.51 4.47
N HIS A 256 4.94 -7.85 5.39
CA HIS A 256 6.10 -8.71 5.13
C HIS A 256 6.19 -9.94 6.03
N TYR A 257 5.31 -10.07 7.03
CA TYR A 257 5.21 -11.24 7.91
C TYR A 257 3.85 -11.92 7.76
N SER A 258 3.84 -13.25 7.83
CA SER A 258 2.64 -14.08 7.89
C SER A 258 2.80 -15.15 8.95
N GLU A 259 1.81 -15.34 9.81
CA GLU A 259 1.83 -16.40 10.84
C GLU A 259 2.08 -17.81 10.25
N ALA A 260 1.58 -18.07 9.04
CA ALA A 260 1.73 -19.36 8.38
C ALA A 260 3.08 -19.55 7.67
N LYS A 261 3.78 -18.48 7.29
CA LYS A 261 4.98 -18.53 6.43
C LYS A 261 6.20 -17.82 7.01
N GLY A 262 6.05 -17.16 8.15
CA GLY A 262 7.05 -16.26 8.70
C GLY A 262 7.27 -15.01 7.87
N TRP A 263 8.49 -14.48 7.95
CA TRP A 263 8.95 -13.31 7.20
C TRP A 263 9.09 -13.60 5.70
N SER A 264 8.86 -12.58 4.87
CA SER A 264 8.94 -12.68 3.41
C SER A 264 10.36 -13.01 2.93
N ASN A 265 11.37 -12.59 3.67
CA ASN A 265 12.77 -12.96 3.51
C ASN A 265 13.58 -12.61 4.78
N PRO A 266 14.81 -13.11 4.94
CA PRO A 266 15.66 -12.83 6.10
C PRO A 266 16.02 -11.36 6.28
N MET A 267 16.15 -10.60 5.19
CA MET A 267 16.47 -9.16 5.26
C MET A 267 15.33 -8.36 5.90
N ALA A 268 14.08 -8.68 5.58
CA ALA A 268 12.90 -8.04 6.18
C ALA A 268 12.82 -8.32 7.69
N GLN A 269 13.23 -9.51 8.12
CA GLN A 269 13.32 -9.86 9.53
C GLN A 269 14.40 -9.04 10.23
N SER A 270 15.63 -9.07 9.72
CA SER A 270 16.76 -8.33 10.29
C SER A 270 16.52 -6.82 10.35
N ASP A 271 15.92 -6.24 9.31
CA ASP A 271 15.54 -4.83 9.31
C ASP A 271 14.45 -4.53 10.35
N TYR A 272 13.46 -5.41 10.52
CA TYR A 272 12.43 -5.20 11.55
C TYR A 272 13.01 -5.32 12.97
N GLU A 273 13.87 -6.30 13.21
CA GLU A 273 14.57 -6.47 14.50
C GLU A 273 15.42 -5.24 14.81
N LYS A 274 16.11 -4.68 13.82
CA LYS A 274 16.86 -3.41 13.95
C LYS A 274 15.94 -2.23 14.29
N MET A 275 14.74 -2.14 13.71
CA MET A 275 13.76 -1.12 14.09
C MET A 275 13.32 -1.27 15.55
N GLN A 276 13.12 -2.51 16.03
CA GLN A 276 12.79 -2.76 17.43
C GLN A 276 13.94 -2.38 18.37
N GLU A 277 15.18 -2.72 18.01
CA GLU A 277 16.37 -2.35 18.78
C GLU A 277 16.47 -0.82 18.92
N LEU A 278 16.32 -0.08 17.81
CA LEU A 278 16.36 1.39 17.83
C LEU A 278 15.24 2.02 18.66
N LEU A 279 14.07 1.39 18.74
CA LEU A 279 12.97 1.84 19.61
C LEU A 279 13.25 1.56 21.09
N SER A 280 13.99 0.50 21.40
CA SER A 280 14.32 0.11 22.78
C SER A 280 15.45 0.93 23.41
N LYS A 281 16.20 1.70 22.62
CA LYS A 281 17.32 2.50 23.11
C LYS A 281 16.81 3.63 24.03
N PRO A 282 17.37 3.79 25.24
CA PRO A 282 16.97 4.85 26.15
C PRO A 282 17.24 6.22 25.52
N ILE A 283 16.36 7.17 25.80
CA ILE A 283 16.47 8.55 25.31
C ILE A 283 17.52 9.25 26.17
N GLU A 284 18.61 9.73 25.55
CA GLU A 284 19.61 10.55 26.25
C GLU A 284 18.95 11.82 26.82
N GLU A 285 19.34 12.18 28.04
CA GLU A 285 18.73 13.27 28.81
C GLU A 285 18.79 14.58 28.02
N GLY A 286 17.64 15.08 27.58
CA GLY A 286 17.51 16.31 26.77
C GLY A 286 17.26 16.13 25.27
N MET A 287 17.26 14.90 24.73
CA MET A 287 16.88 14.64 23.33
C MET A 287 15.38 14.35 23.14
N GLU A 288 14.81 14.76 22.00
CA GLU A 288 13.45 14.35 21.63
C GLU A 288 13.41 12.84 21.31
N PRO A 289 12.33 12.11 21.70
CA PRO A 289 12.15 10.71 21.34
C PRO A 289 12.22 10.51 19.82
N ARG A 290 12.97 9.52 19.36
CA ARG A 290 13.00 9.16 17.93
C ARG A 290 11.59 8.78 17.48
N THR A 291 11.11 9.41 16.41
CA THR A 291 9.83 9.04 15.82
C THR A 291 9.95 7.70 15.08
N ILE A 292 8.87 6.91 15.07
CA ILE A 292 8.83 5.63 14.33
C ILE A 292 9.20 5.84 12.87
N ASP A 293 8.70 6.90 12.22
CA ASP A 293 9.01 7.19 10.82
C ASP A 293 10.50 7.47 10.58
N SER A 294 11.17 8.18 11.50
CA SER A 294 12.62 8.40 11.44
C SER A 294 13.40 7.09 11.56
N ILE A 295 12.97 6.19 12.45
CA ILE A 295 13.61 4.87 12.62
C ILE A 295 13.42 4.02 11.36
N VAL A 296 12.21 3.99 10.79
CA VAL A 296 11.98 3.25 9.55
C VAL A 296 12.77 3.85 8.39
N ASP A 297 12.93 5.17 8.32
CA ASP A 297 13.76 5.83 7.31
C ASP A 297 15.25 5.58 7.49
N GLU A 298 15.75 5.49 8.72
CA GLU A 298 17.13 5.10 9.02
C GLU A 298 17.41 3.66 8.57
N VAL A 299 16.50 2.74 8.87
CA VAL A 299 16.68 1.31 8.56
C VAL A 299 16.44 1.01 7.08
N LEU A 300 15.28 1.40 6.54
CA LEU A 300 14.95 1.09 5.15
C LEU A 300 15.63 2.04 4.17
N GLY A 301 16.00 3.25 4.59
CA GLY A 301 16.49 4.35 3.78
C GLY A 301 15.37 5.17 3.13
N THR A 302 15.70 6.39 2.69
CA THR A 302 14.76 7.30 2.02
C THR A 302 14.91 7.28 0.50
N LYS A 303 13.89 7.76 -0.22
CA LYS A 303 13.95 8.02 -1.66
C LYS A 303 12.97 9.12 -2.05
N ALA A 304 13.43 10.07 -2.86
CA ALA A 304 12.57 11.14 -3.39
C ALA A 304 11.34 10.55 -4.11
N GLY A 305 10.15 11.00 -3.73
CA GLY A 305 8.87 10.58 -4.33
C GLY A 305 8.41 9.15 -3.99
N TYR A 306 9.10 8.43 -3.09
CA TYR A 306 8.72 7.06 -2.70
C TYR A 306 9.04 6.79 -1.23
N ILE A 307 8.01 6.53 -0.42
CA ILE A 307 8.19 6.10 0.96
C ILE A 307 8.39 4.58 0.99
N LYS A 308 9.57 4.14 1.43
CA LYS A 308 9.89 2.71 1.48
C LYS A 308 9.00 2.00 2.52
N GLY A 309 8.49 0.82 2.15
CA GLY A 309 7.56 0.04 2.97
C GLY A 309 6.08 0.37 2.77
N LEU A 310 5.73 1.47 2.10
CA LEU A 310 4.34 1.92 1.93
C LEU A 310 3.73 1.66 0.53
N GLY A 311 4.43 0.92 -0.32
CA GLY A 311 3.91 0.51 -1.63
C GLY A 311 3.46 1.68 -2.52
N TYR A 312 2.41 1.48 -3.30
CA TYR A 312 1.79 2.55 -4.08
C TYR A 312 0.69 3.21 -3.22
N GLY A 313 0.94 4.42 -2.74
CA GLY A 313 0.10 5.13 -1.77
C GLY A 313 0.57 6.56 -1.54
N PRO A 314 0.55 7.06 -0.29
CA PRO A 314 1.02 8.42 0.03
C PRO A 314 2.41 8.63 -0.57
N LYS A 315 2.55 9.72 -1.32
CA LYS A 315 3.86 10.18 -1.76
C LYS A 315 4.45 10.97 -0.58
N PRO A 316 5.79 10.95 -0.39
CA PRO A 316 6.37 11.91 0.52
C PRO A 316 5.94 13.29 0.05
N ASP A 317 5.57 14.16 1.00
CA ASP A 317 5.25 15.52 0.67
C ASP A 317 6.39 16.05 -0.19
N LYS A 318 6.05 16.59 -1.37
CA LYS A 318 7.03 17.34 -2.12
C LYS A 318 7.37 18.50 -1.19
N GLN A 319 8.54 18.45 -0.54
CA GLN A 319 9.18 19.67 -0.09
C GLN A 319 9.53 20.44 -1.37
N THR A 320 8.52 21.05 -1.97
CA THR A 320 8.72 22.20 -2.83
C THR A 320 9.29 23.21 -1.85
N THR A 321 10.59 23.43 -1.91
CA THR A 321 11.32 24.42 -1.14
C THR A 321 10.88 25.82 -1.58
N SER A 322 9.60 26.14 -1.37
CA SER A 322 9.11 27.51 -1.39
C SER A 322 9.46 28.11 -0.03
N PRO A 323 10.25 29.19 0.03
CA PRO A 323 10.58 29.89 1.27
C PRO A 323 9.32 30.25 2.08
N THR A 324 8.21 30.49 1.40
CA THR A 324 6.91 30.84 1.99
C THR A 324 6.28 29.68 2.75
N ILE A 325 6.34 28.46 2.20
CA ILE A 325 5.78 27.25 2.85
C ILE A 325 6.62 26.87 4.07
N SER A 326 7.94 26.99 3.99
CA SER A 326 8.84 26.79 5.13
C SER A 326 8.50 27.74 6.29
N LYS A 327 8.41 29.05 5.99
CA LYS A 327 8.02 30.09 6.98
C LYS A 327 6.64 29.84 7.58
N LEU A 328 5.66 29.41 6.78
CA LEU A 328 4.32 29.06 7.26
C LEU A 328 4.34 27.85 8.19
N SER A 329 5.10 26.80 7.84
CA SER A 329 5.22 25.58 8.66
C SER A 329 5.89 25.87 10.01
N GLU A 330 6.90 26.75 10.00
CA GLU A 330 7.62 27.18 11.20
C GLU A 330 6.74 28.06 12.08
N LYS A 331 5.97 28.98 11.47
CA LYS A 331 4.96 29.79 12.17
C LYS A 331 3.88 28.90 12.80
N LEU A 332 3.43 27.85 12.10
CA LEU A 332 2.43 26.90 12.60
C LEU A 332 2.98 26.05 13.76
N LYS A 333 4.23 25.61 13.69
CA LYS A 333 4.91 24.96 14.82
C LYS A 333 5.02 25.90 16.03
N LYS A 334 5.37 27.17 15.80
CA LYS A 334 5.48 28.19 16.84
C LYS A 334 4.12 28.50 17.49
N THR A 335 3.05 28.62 16.71
CA THR A 335 1.70 28.83 17.25
C THR A 335 1.19 27.62 18.03
N LYS A 336 1.44 26.38 17.55
CA LYS A 336 1.10 25.17 18.31
C LYS A 336 1.83 25.10 19.66
N ARG A 337 3.13 25.44 19.71
CA ARG A 337 3.90 25.50 20.96
C ARG A 337 3.33 26.55 21.92
N LYS A 338 3.05 27.76 21.42
CA LYS A 338 2.40 28.82 22.22
C LYS A 338 1.05 28.39 22.75
N LEU A 339 0.22 27.75 21.93
CA LEU A 339 -1.10 27.27 22.36
C LEU A 339 -0.98 26.23 23.48
N LYS A 340 -0.03 25.29 23.37
CA LYS A 340 0.24 24.31 24.43
C LYS A 340 0.71 24.99 25.72
N GLN A 341 1.56 26.01 25.62
CA GLN A 341 2.02 26.79 26.76
C GLN A 341 0.90 27.61 27.41
N HIS A 342 0.06 28.28 26.62
CA HIS A 342 -1.13 28.97 27.13
C HIS A 342 -2.11 28.01 27.81
N LYS A 343 -2.28 26.79 27.27
CA LYS A 343 -3.13 25.77 27.89
C LYS A 343 -2.59 25.34 29.26
N LEU A 344 -1.28 25.07 29.36
CA LEU A 344 -0.63 24.76 30.64
C LEU A 344 -0.73 25.92 31.64
N ASN A 345 -0.49 27.16 31.20
CA ASN A 345 -0.63 28.32 32.07
C ASN A 345 -2.07 28.51 32.56
N PHE A 346 -3.06 28.24 31.71
CA PHE A 346 -4.47 28.31 32.08
C PHE A 346 -4.85 27.23 33.09
N GLU A 347 -4.34 26.01 32.95
CA GLU A 347 -4.51 24.93 33.93
C GLU A 347 -3.88 25.32 35.28
N LEU A 348 -2.66 25.87 35.29
CA LEU A 348 -2.00 26.32 36.52
C LEU A 348 -2.77 27.45 37.23
N VAL A 349 -3.28 28.43 36.47
CA VAL A 349 -4.10 29.53 37.02
C VAL A 349 -5.42 28.99 37.57
N ARG A 350 -6.04 28.01 36.90
CA ARG A 350 -7.24 27.35 37.39
C ARG A 350 -6.98 26.67 38.74
N ASP A 351 -5.88 25.92 38.85
CA ASP A 351 -5.51 25.21 40.08
C ASP A 351 -5.24 26.18 41.24
N HIS A 352 -4.48 27.25 40.98
CA HIS A 352 -4.25 28.31 41.98
C HIS A 352 -5.55 28.99 42.43
N MET A 353 -6.46 29.28 41.50
CA MET A 353 -7.75 29.88 41.82
C MET A 353 -8.61 28.93 42.68
N GLN A 354 -8.56 27.63 42.41
CA GLN A 354 -9.26 26.62 43.21
C GLN A 354 -8.71 26.52 44.63
N ILE A 355 -7.38 26.57 44.79
CA ILE A 355 -6.71 26.60 46.10
C ILE A 355 -7.11 27.85 46.89
N MET A 356 -7.06 29.04 46.27
CA MET A 356 -7.46 30.30 46.92
C MET A 356 -8.94 30.30 47.31
N THR A 357 -9.81 29.77 46.45
CA THR A 357 -11.25 29.63 46.74
C THR A 357 -11.46 28.74 47.95
N GLN A 358 -10.77 27.60 48.02
CA GLN A 358 -10.87 26.67 49.14
C GLN A 358 -10.37 27.28 50.46
N ALA A 359 -9.28 28.06 50.41
CA ALA A 359 -8.79 28.80 51.56
C ALA A 359 -9.82 29.84 52.05
N MET A 360 -10.40 30.65 51.15
CA MET A 360 -11.41 31.66 51.51
C MET A 360 -12.68 31.04 52.10
N VAL A 361 -13.14 29.91 51.57
CA VAL A 361 -14.26 29.14 52.15
C VAL A 361 -13.92 28.66 53.57
N GLY A 362 -12.66 28.25 53.82
CA GLY A 362 -12.18 27.88 55.16
C GLY A 362 -12.22 29.04 56.18
N TYR A 363 -12.16 30.29 55.72
CA TYR A 363 -12.33 31.50 56.55
C TYR A 363 -13.78 32.01 56.61
N GLY A 364 -14.75 31.25 56.09
CA GLY A 364 -16.17 31.61 56.13
C GLY A 364 -16.61 32.62 55.07
N ILE A 365 -15.78 32.88 54.04
CA ILE A 365 -16.11 33.78 52.92
C ILE A 365 -16.70 32.96 51.78
N GLN A 366 -17.98 33.21 51.45
CA GLN A 366 -18.67 32.54 50.34
C GLN A 366 -18.22 33.15 49.00
N VAL A 367 -17.52 32.38 48.18
CA VAL A 367 -17.06 32.82 46.85
C VAL A 367 -17.85 32.08 45.77
N PRO A 368 -18.57 32.78 44.87
CA PRO A 368 -19.26 32.15 43.75
C PRO A 368 -18.24 31.52 42.81
N MET A 369 -18.30 30.20 42.63
CA MET A 369 -17.39 29.48 41.73
C MET A 369 -17.94 29.59 40.29
N PRO A 370 -17.20 30.12 39.30
CA PRO A 370 -17.67 30.16 37.92
C PRO A 370 -17.80 28.74 37.37
N GLN A 371 -19.00 28.33 36.98
CA GLN A 371 -19.21 27.08 36.22
C GLN A 371 -18.72 27.28 34.80
N PHE A 372 -17.45 26.92 34.52
CA PHE A 372 -17.00 26.80 33.15
C PHE A 372 -17.64 25.54 32.55
N ALA A 373 -18.52 25.73 31.56
CA ALA A 373 -19.07 24.62 30.79
C ALA A 373 -17.91 23.73 30.30
N ALA A 374 -18.03 22.41 30.53
CA ALA A 374 -17.09 21.44 29.99
C ALA A 374 -16.92 21.73 28.49
N SER A 375 -15.67 21.85 28.05
CA SER A 375 -15.35 22.22 26.67
C SER A 375 -16.02 21.24 25.70
N SER A 376 -17.12 21.66 25.08
CA SER A 376 -17.60 21.04 23.86
C SER A 376 -16.52 21.28 22.80
N GLU A 377 -15.99 20.21 22.22
CA GLU A 377 -15.15 20.31 21.02
C GLU A 377 -15.86 21.19 19.99
N PRO A 378 -15.18 22.16 19.37
CA PRO A 378 -15.82 22.99 18.37
C PRO A 378 -16.11 22.13 17.14
N SER A 379 -17.41 21.92 16.89
CA SER A 379 -17.95 21.46 15.62
C SER A 379 -17.34 22.23 14.46
N SER A 380 -16.87 21.49 13.46
CA SER A 380 -16.22 22.03 12.26
C SER A 380 -17.10 23.07 11.56
N PRO A 381 -16.56 24.22 11.10
CA PRO A 381 -17.36 25.16 10.34
C PRO A 381 -17.58 24.63 8.92
N SER A 382 -18.85 24.63 8.52
CA SER A 382 -19.33 24.40 7.16
C SER A 382 -18.72 25.42 6.20
N MET A 383 -18.38 24.99 4.98
CA MET A 383 -17.99 25.87 3.89
C MET A 383 -19.20 26.69 3.43
N GLU A 384 -19.17 28.00 3.65
CA GLU A 384 -20.00 28.94 2.89
C GLU A 384 -19.12 29.92 2.11
N SER A 385 -19.60 30.14 0.89
CA SER A 385 -19.09 30.92 -0.24
C SER A 385 -18.48 32.28 0.09
N LEU A 386 -17.29 32.53 -0.45
CA LEU A 386 -16.79 33.89 -0.70
C LEU A 386 -17.14 34.28 -2.14
N SER A 387 -18.24 35.02 -2.25
CA SER A 387 -18.59 35.82 -3.41
C SER A 387 -17.64 37.02 -3.52
N SER A 388 -17.32 37.37 -4.76
CA SER A 388 -16.49 38.49 -5.16
C SER A 388 -17.17 39.85 -4.98
N GLU A 389 -16.46 40.80 -4.36
CA GLU A 389 -16.50 42.25 -4.63
C GLU A 389 -15.04 42.70 -4.43
N GLY A 390 -14.35 43.44 -5.31
CA GLY A 390 -14.75 44.62 -6.06
C GLY A 390 -14.13 45.86 -5.38
N SER A 391 -13.50 46.76 -6.16
CA SER A 391 -12.80 48.03 -5.80
C SER A 391 -11.33 47.87 -5.38
N ASP A 392 -10.31 48.50 -5.97
CA ASP A 392 -10.17 49.52 -7.04
C ASP A 392 -8.86 49.26 -7.80
#